data_AF-A0A7V9FWT0-F1
#
_entry.id   AF-A0A7V9FWT0-F1
#
_cell.length_a   1.000
_cell.length_b   1.000
_cell.length_c   1.000
_cell.angle_alpha   90.00
_cell.angle_beta   90.00
_cell.angle_gamma   90.00
#
_symmetry.space_group_name_H-M   'P 1'
#
loop_
_entity.id
_entity.type
_entity.pdbx_description
1 polymer ?
#
loop_
_entity_poly.entity_id
_entity_poly.type
_entity_poly.pdbx_seq_one_letter_code
_entity_poly.pdbx_strand_id
1 'polypeptide(L)' 'MPGDTLLLYTDGVTEVRSGKDFYGEERLAAVAARSLDSAEALTSVVLSEVLEFQAGRPRDDIAVVAIRVPG' A
#
# COMPACT_ATOMS: atom_id res chain seq x y z
N MET A 1 -1.21 -5.84 -19.26
CA MET A 1 -2.36 -5.46 -20.12
C MET A 1 -2.73 -4.01 -19.85
N PRO A 2 -3.39 -3.31 -20.78
CA PRO A 2 -4.00 -2.01 -20.48
C PRO A 2 -4.82 -2.09 -19.18
N GLY A 3 -4.61 -1.15 -18.27
CA GLY A 3 -5.22 -1.15 -16.94
C GLY A 3 -4.45 -1.89 -15.84
N ASP A 4 -3.45 -2.71 -16.16
CA ASP A 4 -2.61 -3.36 -15.14
C ASP A 4 -1.81 -2.32 -14.35
N THR A 5 -1.60 -2.61 -13.07
CA THR A 5 -0.81 -1.76 -12.16
C THR A 5 0.31 -2.55 -11.52
N LEU A 6 1.53 -2.02 -11.59
CA LEU A 6 2.69 -2.50 -10.83
C LEU A 6 2.83 -1.65 -9.56
N LEU A 7 2.81 -2.31 -8.40
CA LEU A 7 3.02 -1.67 -7.10
C LEU A 7 4.41 -2.07 -6.57
N LEU A 8 5.23 -1.08 -6.27
CA LEU A 8 6.56 -1.21 -5.67
C LEU A 8 6.52 -0.57 -4.28
N TYR A 9 7.11 -1.22 -3.29
CA TYR A 9 7.10 -0.75 -1.90
C TYR A 9 8.39 -1.12 -1.17
N THR A 10 8.72 -0.36 -0.12
CA THR A 10 9.73 -0.74 0.87
C THR A 10 9.12 -1.66 1.93
N ASP A 11 9.94 -2.49 2.56
CA ASP A 11 9.56 -3.32 3.71
C ASP A 11 8.90 -2.52 4.83
N GLY A 12 9.26 -1.24 5.01
CA GLY A 12 8.58 -0.30 5.89
C GLY A 12 7.06 -0.21 5.70
N VAL A 13 6.48 -0.65 4.57
CA VAL A 13 5.02 -0.80 4.38
C VAL A 13 4.45 -2.03 5.08
N THR A 14 5.12 -3.17 4.95
CA THR A 14 4.63 -4.46 5.45
C THR A 14 5.04 -4.71 6.91
N GLU A 15 6.16 -4.11 7.34
CA GLU A 15 6.71 -4.22 8.69
C GLU A 15 6.12 -3.22 9.70
N VAL A 16 5.20 -2.35 9.27
CA VAL A 16 4.43 -1.51 10.20
C VAL A 16 3.70 -2.36 11.23
N ARG A 17 3.74 -1.95 12.50
CA ARG A 17 3.16 -2.72 13.61
C ARG A 17 1.96 -2.06 14.27
N SER A 18 0.98 -2.89 14.61
CA SER A 18 -0.09 -2.59 15.55
C SER A 18 -0.03 -3.62 16.69
N GLY A 19 0.45 -3.20 17.86
CA GLY A 19 0.75 -4.13 18.95
C GLY A 19 1.82 -5.16 18.56
N LYS A 20 1.42 -6.44 18.44
CA LYS A 20 2.31 -7.54 18.02
C LYS A 20 2.19 -7.89 16.55
N ASP A 21 1.16 -7.37 15.87
CA ASP A 21 0.84 -7.73 14.50
C ASP A 21 1.55 -6.79 13.53
N PHE A 22 2.07 -7.37 12.45
CA PHE A 22 2.54 -6.64 11.29
C PHE A 22 1.39 -6.33 10.33
N TYR A 23 1.51 -5.28 9.53
CA TYR A 23 0.56 -4.98 8.46
C TYR A 23 0.52 -6.16 7.46
N GLY A 24 1.70 -6.58 7.01
CA GLY A 24 1.91 -7.79 6.23
C GLY A 24 1.55 -7.68 4.74
N GLU A 25 2.07 -8.61 3.95
CA GLU A 25 1.83 -8.66 2.49
C GLU A 25 0.39 -9.03 2.14
N GLU A 26 -0.27 -9.84 2.97
CA GLU A 26 -1.66 -10.28 2.70
C GLU A 26 -2.63 -9.10 2.67
N ARG A 27 -2.53 -8.17 3.62
CA ARG A 27 -3.34 -6.94 3.64
C ARG A 27 -2.97 -6.04 2.47
N LEU A 28 -1.68 -5.89 2.17
CA LEU A 28 -1.22 -5.10 1.03
C LEU A 28 -1.76 -5.63 -0.31
N ALA A 29 -1.73 -6.95 -0.50
CA ALA A 29 -2.27 -7.62 -1.68
C ALA A 29 -3.79 -7.45 -1.78
N ALA A 30 -4.51 -7.54 -0.65
CA ALA A 30 -5.95 -7.30 -0.61
C ALA A 30 -6.31 -5.87 -1.06
N VAL A 31 -5.52 -4.87 -0.65
CA VAL A 31 -5.68 -3.48 -1.11
C VAL A 31 -5.35 -3.34 -2.59
N ALA A 32 -4.25 -3.92 -3.05
CA ALA A 32 -3.82 -3.86 -4.45
C ALA A 32 -4.80 -4.55 -5.41
N ALA A 33 -5.57 -5.54 -4.92
CA ALA A 33 -6.60 -6.22 -5.69
C ALA A 33 -7.91 -5.39 -5.82
N ARG A 34 -8.06 -4.28 -5.11
CA ARG A 34 -9.23 -3.40 -5.24
C ARG A 34 -9.23 -2.75 -6.61
N SER A 35 -10.39 -2.72 -7.27
CA SER A 35 -10.55 -1.96 -8.51
C SER A 35 -10.49 -0.45 -8.21
N LEU A 36 -9.35 0.16 -8.50
CA LEU A 36 -9.11 1.60 -8.36
C LEU A 36 -8.85 2.23 -9.73
N ASP A 37 -9.29 3.47 -9.88
CA ASP A 37 -9.33 4.16 -11.18
C ASP A 37 -7.96 4.71 -11.61
N SER A 38 -7.00 4.86 -10.68
CA SER A 38 -5.68 5.43 -10.96
C SER A 38 -4.57 4.87 -10.06
N ALA A 39 -3.32 5.05 -10.51
CA ALA A 39 -2.13 4.74 -9.71
C ALA A 39 -2.08 5.58 -8.42
N GLU A 40 -2.47 6.86 -8.50
CA GLU A 40 -2.54 7.77 -7.35
C GLU A 40 -3.60 7.34 -6.33
N ALA A 41 -4.76 6.85 -6.79
CA ALA A 41 -5.77 6.31 -5.90
C ALA A 41 -5.23 5.08 -5.15
N LEU A 42 -4.49 4.19 -5.84
CA LEU A 42 -3.87 3.03 -5.21
C LEU A 42 -2.84 3.43 -4.15
N THR A 43 -1.89 4.31 -4.47
CA THR A 43 -0.87 4.74 -3.50
C THR A 43 -1.51 5.47 -2.32
N SER A 44 -2.55 6.27 -2.55
CA SER A 44 -3.28 6.98 -1.48
C SER A 44 -3.99 6.02 -0.53
N VAL A 45 -4.68 5.01 -1.05
CA VAL A 45 -5.37 4.00 -0.23
C VAL A 45 -4.36 3.17 0.57
N VAL A 46 -3.28 2.71 -0.07
CA VAL A 46 -2.21 1.96 0.62
C VAL A 46 -1.62 2.80 1.76
N LEU A 47 -1.28 4.06 1.50
CA LEU A 47 -0.71 4.93 2.53
C LEU A 47 -1.69 5.18 3.69
N SER A 48 -2.98 5.43 3.39
CA SER A 48 -4.00 5.62 4.42
C SER A 48 -4.14 4.39 5.31
N GLU A 49 -4.29 3.20 4.73
CA GLU A 49 -4.49 1.97 5.51
C GLU A 49 -3.26 1.62 6.36
N VAL A 50 -2.05 1.81 5.81
CA VAL A 50 -0.79 1.57 6.55
C VAL A 50 -0.64 2.58 7.70
N LEU A 51 -0.97 3.85 7.49
CA LEU A 51 -0.95 4.87 8.55
C LEU A 51 -2.01 4.63 9.63
N GLU A 52 -3.23 4.26 9.23
CA GLU A 52 -4.30 3.90 10.15
C GLU A 52 -3.93 2.69 11.02
N PHE A 53 -3.30 1.67 10.43
CA PHE A 53 -2.85 0.47 11.14
C PHE A 53 -1.88 0.79 12.29
N GLN A 54 -0.99 1.77 12.13
CA GLN A 54 -0.07 2.26 13.18
C GLN A 54 -0.63 3.39 14.05
N ALA A 55 -1.95 3.57 14.09
CA ALA A 55 -2.61 4.64 14.83
C ALA A 55 -2.07 6.05 14.47
N GLY A 56 -1.76 6.26 13.19
CA GLY A 56 -1.40 7.55 12.62
C GLY A 56 0.05 8.01 12.83
N ARG A 57 0.95 7.16 13.32
CA ARG A 57 2.38 7.52 13.51
C ARG A 57 3.32 6.61 12.72
N PRO A 58 3.96 7.10 11.64
CA PRO A 58 5.04 6.39 10.97
C PRO A 58 6.14 6.07 11.96
N ARG A 59 6.49 4.79 12.09
CA ARG A 59 7.65 4.35 12.89
C ARG A 59 8.88 4.06 12.04
N ASP A 60 8.70 3.90 10.73
CA ASP A 60 9.73 3.53 9.76
C ASP A 60 9.53 4.30 8.45
N ASP A 61 10.54 4.29 7.58
CA ASP A 61 10.47 4.94 6.27
C ASP A 61 9.56 4.17 5.31
N ILE A 62 8.44 4.79 4.95
CA ILE A 62 7.46 4.23 4.01
C ILE A 62 7.64 4.87 2.64
N ALA A 63 7.85 4.04 1.62
CA ALA A 63 7.76 4.45 0.23
C ALA A 63 6.88 3.50 -0.58
N VAL A 64 5.99 4.07 -1.40
CA VAL A 64 5.08 3.34 -2.29
C VAL A 64 5.10 4.02 -3.67
N VAL A 65 5.28 3.23 -4.72
CA VAL A 65 5.23 3.68 -6.11
C VAL A 65 4.27 2.79 -6.89
N ALA A 66 3.32 3.39 -7.58
CA ALA A 66 2.43 2.69 -8.50
C ALA A 66 2.66 3.16 -9.93
N ILE A 67 2.77 2.20 -10.86
CA ILE A 67 2.87 2.44 -12.29
C ILE A 67 1.68 1.73 -12.94
N ARG A 68 0.83 2.48 -13.63
CA ARG A 68 -0.34 1.93 -14.32
C ARG A 68 -0.17 2.02 -15.82
N VAL A 69 -0.47 0.92 -16.51
CA VAL A 69 -0.56 0.91 -17.97
C VAL A 69 -1.86 1.62 -18.36
N PRO A 70 -1.81 2.70 -19.17
CA PRO A 70 -3.01 3.36 -19.67
C PRO A 70 -3.99 2.35 -20.30
N GLY A 71 -5.28 2.59 -20.09
CA GLY A 71 -6.36 1.85 -20.75
C GLY A 71 -6.43 2.17 -22.24
#